data_AF-A0AAD6JTH0-F1
#
_entry.id   AF-A0AAD6JTH0-F1
#
_cell.length_a   1.000
_cell.length_b   1.000
_cell.length_c   1.000
_cell.angle_alpha   90.00
_cell.angle_beta   90.00
_cell.angle_gamma   90.00
#
_symmetry.space_group_name_H-M   'P 1'
#
loop_
_entity.id
_entity.type
_entity.pdbx_description
1 polymer ?
#
loop_
_entity_poly.entity_id
_entity_poly.type
_entity_poly.pdbx_seq_one_letter_code
_entity_poly.pdbx_strand_id
1 'polypeptide(L)'
;MVEVFSWRTGCWRVIDGRAIGACVIHEGQNGVVINGGLHWLGNSAGKSGGIQKFILSFDLNTEEFRKIPTPEFSAGVCAKIMGFKGSLALAYYPSRGLVGRPAATDRVEICVWDDYGGADGKYWTKLNSLQLNTLGYPVGVTNETGLIMRKLDGQFTQFFLCDPSNQNYRRLHICEATYSCDIHSYVESLVPVGAGHDHRVIEEEVLSEV
;
A
#
# COMPACT_ATOMS: atom_id res chain seq x y z
N MET A 1 18.17 10.79 6.15
CA MET A 1 17.60 12.08 6.60
C MET A 1 16.12 12.03 6.27
N VAL A 2 15.25 12.47 7.17
CA VAL A 2 13.81 12.56 6.93
C VAL A 2 13.41 14.01 7.15
N GLU A 3 12.57 14.55 6.28
CA GLU A 3 12.10 15.93 6.35
C GLU A 3 10.58 15.94 6.28
N VAL A 4 9.96 16.81 7.08
CA VAL A 4 8.51 17.03 7.08
C VAL A 4 8.24 18.49 6.78
N PHE A 5 7.34 18.72 5.83
CA PHE A 5 6.86 20.05 5.48
C PHE A 5 5.63 20.40 6.33
N SER A 6 5.64 21.58 6.93
CA SER A 6 4.48 22.11 7.65
C SER A 6 3.81 23.20 6.83
N TRP A 7 2.54 22.97 6.46
CA TRP A 7 1.75 23.99 5.76
C TRP A 7 1.53 25.25 6.61
N ARG A 8 1.45 25.09 7.94
CA ARG A 8 1.24 26.20 8.88
C ARG A 8 2.42 27.18 8.89
N THR A 9 3.64 26.67 8.77
CA THR A 9 4.86 27.49 8.83
C THR A 9 5.49 27.72 7.47
N GLY A 10 5.11 26.95 6.44
CA GLY A 10 5.70 27.02 5.11
C GLY A 10 7.14 26.50 5.04
N CYS A 11 7.58 25.71 6.03
CA CYS A 11 8.98 25.30 6.17
C CYS A 11 9.13 23.77 6.24
N TRP A 12 10.26 23.30 5.70
CA TRP A 12 10.77 21.95 5.94
C TRP A 12 11.48 21.88 7.29
N ARG A 13 11.28 20.79 8.01
CA ARG A 13 11.99 20.47 9.25
C ARG A 13 12.55 19.06 9.17
N VAL A 14 13.78 18.91 9.62
CA VAL A 14 14.45 17.61 9.70
C VAL A 14 13.97 16.86 10.95
N ILE A 15 13.67 15.57 10.77
CA ILE A 15 13.39 14.62 11.85
C ILE A 15 14.57 13.66 11.95
N ASP A 16 15.00 13.37 13.18
CA ASP A 16 16.06 12.39 13.41
C ASP A 16 15.56 10.97 13.18
N GLY A 17 15.90 10.41 12.02
CA GLY A 17 15.61 9.03 11.66
C GLY A 17 16.78 8.06 11.91
N ARG A 18 17.87 8.47 12.58
CA ARG A 18 19.10 7.65 12.69
C ARG A 18 18.88 6.30 13.36
N ALA A 19 17.93 6.22 14.31
CA ALA A 19 17.60 4.98 15.02
C ALA A 19 17.09 3.86 14.09
N ILE A 20 16.58 4.19 12.90
CA ILE A 20 16.09 3.21 11.92
C ILE A 20 17.24 2.58 11.12
N GLY A 21 18.39 3.25 11.04
CA GLY A 21 19.49 2.82 10.19
C GLY A 21 19.15 2.88 8.69
N ALA A 22 20.04 2.34 7.85
CA ALA A 22 19.84 2.34 6.40
C ALA A 22 18.68 1.42 6.00
N CYS A 23 17.72 1.97 5.27
CA CYS A 23 16.64 1.21 4.65
C CYS A 23 16.19 1.86 3.34
N VAL A 24 15.51 1.07 2.52
CA VAL A 24 14.98 1.48 1.21
C VAL A 24 13.51 1.10 1.11
N ILE A 25 12.69 2.07 0.70
CA ILE A 25 11.32 1.86 0.25
C ILE A 25 11.39 1.78 -1.28
N HIS A 26 11.02 0.64 -1.85
CA HIS A 26 11.06 0.47 -3.31
C HIS A 26 9.93 1.22 -4.00
N GLU A 27 10.15 1.61 -5.25
CA GLU A 27 9.13 2.20 -6.11
C GLU A 27 7.87 1.33 -6.18
N GLY A 28 6.70 1.98 -6.24
CA GLY A 28 5.40 1.33 -6.19
C GLY A 28 4.97 0.87 -4.78
N GLN A 29 5.75 1.10 -3.72
CA GLN A 29 5.32 0.89 -2.33
C GLN A 29 4.73 2.18 -1.76
N ASN A 30 3.44 2.40 -2.01
CA ASN A 30 2.70 3.50 -1.40
C ASN A 30 2.56 3.29 0.12
N GLY A 31 2.72 4.39 0.87
CA GLY A 31 2.47 4.38 2.31
C GLY A 31 0.98 4.30 2.61
N VAL A 32 0.63 3.73 3.76
CA VAL A 32 -0.74 3.66 4.26
C VAL A 32 -0.86 4.39 5.60
N VAL A 33 -1.90 5.18 5.75
CA VAL A 33 -2.20 5.86 7.01
C VAL A 33 -3.22 5.03 7.79
N ILE A 34 -2.83 4.56 8.97
CA ILE A 34 -3.68 3.74 9.84
C ILE A 34 -3.36 4.11 11.28
N ASN A 35 -4.39 4.34 12.09
CA ASN A 35 -4.30 4.67 13.51
C ASN A 35 -3.34 5.83 13.81
N GLY A 36 -3.39 6.89 12.99
CA GLY A 36 -2.54 8.07 13.16
C GLY A 36 -1.07 7.85 12.81
N GLY A 37 -0.69 6.68 12.29
CA GLY A 37 0.66 6.41 11.79
C GLY A 37 0.67 6.29 10.27
N LEU A 38 1.75 6.75 9.64
CA LEU A 38 2.07 6.49 8.25
C LEU A 38 3.03 5.30 8.17
N HIS A 39 2.69 4.30 7.38
CA HIS A 39 3.40 3.02 7.34
C HIS A 39 3.82 2.66 5.92
N TRP A 40 5.04 2.16 5.75
CA TRP A 40 5.58 1.70 4.48
C TRP A 40 6.21 0.34 4.62
N LEU A 41 6.26 -0.42 3.51
CA LEU A 41 7.10 -1.60 3.43
C LEU A 41 8.55 -1.19 3.11
N GLY A 42 9.44 -1.39 4.08
CA GLY A 42 10.87 -1.10 3.98
C GLY A 42 11.71 -2.36 3.81
N ASN A 43 12.91 -2.16 3.25
CA ASN A 43 13.92 -3.19 3.06
C ASN A 43 15.24 -2.74 3.71
N SER A 44 15.94 -3.66 4.37
CA SER A 44 17.29 -3.44 4.87
C SER A 44 18.19 -4.64 4.53
N ALA A 45 19.51 -4.45 4.66
CA ALA A 45 20.45 -5.55 4.62
C ALA A 45 20.15 -6.52 5.78
N GLY A 46 19.92 -7.79 5.45
CA GLY A 46 19.73 -8.87 6.40
C GLY A 46 21.06 -9.42 6.91
N LYS A 47 21.03 -10.07 8.08
CA LYS A 47 22.24 -10.60 8.76
C LYS A 47 23.04 -11.61 7.92
N SER A 48 22.38 -12.33 7.02
CA SER A 48 22.98 -13.36 6.15
C SER A 48 23.27 -12.85 4.72
N GLY A 49 23.29 -11.52 4.51
CA GLY A 49 23.51 -10.92 3.20
C GLY A 49 22.28 -10.88 2.27
N GLY A 50 21.12 -11.34 2.75
CA GLY A 50 19.84 -11.22 2.04
C GLY A 50 19.13 -9.88 2.27
N ILE A 51 17.97 -9.68 1.65
CA ILE A 51 17.09 -8.54 1.94
C ILE A 51 16.14 -8.90 3.08
N GLN A 52 16.15 -8.11 4.15
CA GLN A 52 15.17 -8.21 5.23
C GLN A 52 14.05 -7.20 5.00
N LYS A 53 12.80 -7.67 4.98
CA LYS A 53 11.61 -6.82 4.93
C LYS A 53 11.16 -6.46 6.34
N PHE A 54 10.66 -5.25 6.51
CA PHE A 54 10.02 -4.78 7.73
C PHE A 54 9.00 -3.69 7.38
N ILE A 55 8.07 -3.38 8.27
CA ILE A 55 7.22 -2.19 8.12
C ILE A 55 7.90 -1.03 8.84
N LEU A 56 8.20 0.03 8.11
CA LEU A 56 8.59 1.31 8.67
C LEU A 56 7.32 2.06 9.06
N SER A 57 7.19 2.41 10.32
CA SER A 57 6.08 3.18 10.85
C SER A 57 6.58 4.55 11.29
N PHE A 58 5.84 5.60 10.96
CA PHE A 58 6.04 6.97 11.44
C PHE A 58 4.77 7.43 12.13
N ASP A 59 4.85 7.66 13.44
CA ASP A 59 3.74 8.16 14.24
C ASP A 59 3.52 9.65 13.95
N LEU A 60 2.35 10.04 13.42
CA LEU A 60 2.10 11.44 13.05
C LEU A 60 1.89 12.35 14.26
N ASN A 61 1.62 11.79 15.44
CA ASN A 61 1.42 12.57 16.67
C ASN A 61 2.74 12.75 17.43
N THR A 62 3.51 11.68 17.60
CA THR A 62 4.79 11.75 18.32
C THR A 62 5.99 12.04 17.42
N GLU A 63 5.81 11.93 16.10
CA GLU A 63 6.87 12.06 15.09
C GLU A 63 8.03 11.08 15.27
N GLU A 64 7.72 9.89 15.79
CA GLU A 64 8.70 8.84 16.04
C GLU A 64 8.63 7.75 14.98
N PHE A 65 9.81 7.28 14.55
CA PHE A 65 9.90 6.11 13.70
C PHE A 65 9.98 4.82 14.51
N ARG A 66 9.30 3.78 14.02
CA ARG A 66 9.33 2.43 14.59
C ARG A 66 9.49 1.40 13.48
N LYS A 67 10.12 0.27 13.80
CA LYS A 67 10.16 -0.91 12.93
C LYS A 67 9.16 -1.93 13.46
N ILE A 68 8.22 -2.33 12.63
CA ILE A 68 7.30 -3.42 12.92
C ILE A 68 7.80 -4.65 12.13
N PRO A 69 7.99 -5.80 12.79
CA PRO A 69 8.41 -7.02 12.09
C PRO A 69 7.32 -7.43 11.10
N THR A 70 7.71 -8.01 9.96
CA THR A 70 6.80 -8.69 9.05
C THR A 70 6.72 -10.18 9.41
N PRO A 71 5.75 -10.95 8.88
CA PRO A 71 5.84 -12.40 8.90
C PRO A 71 7.17 -12.87 8.30
N GLU A 72 7.65 -14.05 8.72
CA GLU A 72 8.78 -14.67 8.05
C GLU A 72 8.38 -15.08 6.64
N PHE A 73 9.20 -14.70 5.66
CA PHE A 73 8.95 -15.00 4.26
C PHE A 73 10.07 -15.85 3.69
N SER A 74 9.71 -16.75 2.78
CA SER A 74 10.69 -17.39 1.91
C SER A 74 11.33 -16.38 0.96
N ALA A 75 12.55 -16.67 0.52
CA ALA A 75 13.23 -15.84 -0.46
C ALA A 75 12.42 -15.77 -1.78
N GLY A 76 12.36 -14.60 -2.41
CA GLY A 76 11.64 -14.40 -3.68
C GLY A 76 10.15 -14.05 -3.53
N VAL A 77 9.70 -13.68 -2.33
CA VAL A 77 8.35 -13.17 -2.09
C VAL A 77 8.32 -11.64 -2.15
N CYS A 78 7.37 -11.10 -2.90
CA CYS A 78 6.97 -9.69 -2.91
C CYS A 78 5.86 -9.47 -1.88
N ALA A 79 5.73 -8.25 -1.37
CA ALA A 79 4.64 -7.88 -0.47
C ALA A 79 4.13 -6.47 -0.78
N LYS A 80 2.87 -6.23 -0.42
CA LYS A 80 2.19 -4.94 -0.48
C LYS A 80 1.55 -4.67 0.88
N ILE A 81 1.83 -3.48 1.42
CA ILE A 81 1.20 -3.00 2.65
C ILE A 81 -0.20 -2.43 2.34
N MET A 82 -1.15 -2.69 3.23
CA MET A 82 -2.51 -2.19 3.13
C MET A 82 -3.12 -1.92 4.51
N GLY A 83 -4.17 -1.10 4.54
CA GLY A 83 -5.11 -1.09 5.64
C GLY A 83 -6.14 -2.19 5.47
N PHE A 84 -6.60 -2.74 6.60
CA PHE A 84 -7.76 -3.61 6.63
C PHE A 84 -8.50 -3.45 7.97
N LYS A 85 -9.71 -2.87 7.92
CA LYS A 85 -10.62 -2.71 9.07
C LYS A 85 -9.93 -2.07 10.30
N GLY A 86 -9.16 -1.00 10.08
CA GLY A 86 -8.44 -0.29 11.15
C GLY A 86 -7.14 -0.96 11.61
N SER A 87 -6.75 -2.09 11.01
CA SER A 87 -5.50 -2.79 11.29
C SER A 87 -4.55 -2.74 10.09
N LEU A 88 -3.26 -2.88 10.36
CA LEU A 88 -2.24 -3.07 9.33
C LEU A 88 -2.42 -4.45 8.69
N ALA A 89 -2.24 -4.53 7.38
CA ALA A 89 -2.29 -5.79 6.66
C ALA A 89 -1.21 -5.87 5.58
N LEU A 90 -0.84 -7.09 5.23
CA LEU A 90 0.14 -7.41 4.19
C LEU A 90 -0.46 -8.43 3.23
N ALA A 91 -0.37 -8.14 1.94
CA ALA A 91 -0.60 -9.09 0.86
C ALA A 91 0.75 -9.50 0.29
N TYR A 92 1.14 -10.78 0.44
CA TYR A 92 2.40 -11.29 -0.08
C TYR A 92 2.19 -12.36 -1.13
N TYR A 93 3.08 -12.37 -2.11
CA TYR A 93 2.92 -13.11 -3.35
C TYR A 93 4.29 -13.42 -3.97
N PRO A 94 4.41 -14.48 -4.78
CA PRO A 94 5.67 -14.84 -5.43
C PRO A 94 6.09 -13.74 -6.41
N SER A 95 7.38 -13.39 -6.40
CA SER A 95 7.98 -12.57 -7.45
C SER A 95 8.00 -13.38 -8.75
N ARG A 96 7.21 -13.01 -9.76
CA ARG A 96 7.42 -13.50 -11.13
C ARG A 96 8.47 -12.60 -11.78
N GLY A 97 9.68 -13.14 -11.99
CA GLY A 97 10.77 -12.40 -12.61
C GLY A 97 12.15 -13.01 -12.42
N LEU A 98 12.35 -13.88 -11.44
CA LEU A 98 13.57 -14.67 -11.34
C LEU A 98 13.47 -15.90 -12.23
N VAL A 99 13.98 -15.77 -13.46
CA VAL A 99 14.15 -16.89 -14.39
C VAL A 99 14.85 -18.05 -13.65
N GLY A 100 14.25 -19.24 -13.71
CA GLY A 100 14.86 -20.47 -13.16
C GLY A 100 14.44 -20.88 -11.75
N ARG A 101 13.50 -20.19 -11.08
CA ARG A 101 12.88 -20.69 -9.84
C ARG A 101 11.36 -20.88 -9.99
N PRO A 102 10.84 -22.10 -9.72
CA PRO A 102 9.40 -22.29 -9.58
C PRO A 102 8.86 -21.33 -8.52
N ALA A 103 7.72 -20.69 -8.80
CA ALA A 103 7.04 -19.91 -7.79
C ALA A 103 6.68 -20.85 -6.63
N ALA A 104 7.07 -20.50 -5.40
CA ALA A 104 6.83 -21.33 -4.21
C ALA A 104 5.33 -21.54 -3.90
N THR A 105 4.48 -20.71 -4.49
CA THR A 105 3.02 -20.72 -4.35
C THR A 105 2.41 -20.00 -5.55
N ASP A 106 1.17 -20.31 -5.90
CA ASP A 106 0.39 -19.58 -6.91
C ASP A 106 -0.72 -18.72 -6.28
N ARG A 107 -0.52 -18.36 -4.99
CA ARG A 107 -1.47 -17.58 -4.19
C ARG A 107 -0.90 -16.27 -3.70
N VAL A 108 -1.80 -15.31 -3.49
CA VAL A 108 -1.57 -14.13 -2.66
C VAL A 108 -2.09 -14.46 -1.28
N GLU A 109 -1.23 -14.45 -0.28
CA GLU A 109 -1.62 -14.65 1.11
C GLU A 109 -1.75 -13.30 1.79
N ILE A 110 -2.80 -13.16 2.61
CA ILE A 110 -3.15 -11.92 3.27
C ILE A 110 -3.07 -12.15 4.78
N CYS A 111 -2.27 -11.34 5.45
CA CYS A 111 -2.14 -11.34 6.90
C CYS A 111 -2.50 -9.98 7.48
N VAL A 112 -3.07 -9.98 8.68
CA VAL A 112 -3.43 -8.76 9.43
C VAL A 112 -2.59 -8.73 10.71
N TRP A 113 -2.14 -7.54 11.08
CA TRP A 113 -1.44 -7.25 12.33
C TRP A 113 -2.48 -6.96 13.40
N ASP A 114 -2.75 -7.95 14.22
CA ASP A 114 -3.89 -7.95 15.14
C ASP A 114 -3.48 -8.43 16.54
N ASP A 115 -4.35 -8.21 17.52
CA ASP A 115 -4.14 -8.59 18.93
C ASP A 115 -4.92 -9.86 19.34
N TYR A 116 -5.44 -10.60 18.36
CA TYR A 116 -6.54 -11.55 18.51
C TYR A 116 -6.31 -12.81 19.37
N GLY A 117 -5.35 -12.89 20.31
CA GLY A 117 -5.25 -14.11 21.13
C GLY A 117 -4.07 -14.40 22.06
N GLY A 118 -3.47 -13.45 22.79
CA GLY A 118 -2.58 -13.88 23.88
C GLY A 118 -1.75 -12.81 24.59
N ALA A 119 -1.24 -13.18 25.77
CA ALA A 119 -0.49 -12.33 26.71
C ALA A 119 0.80 -11.67 26.15
N ASP A 120 1.18 -11.97 24.90
CA ASP A 120 2.46 -11.61 24.28
C ASP A 120 2.37 -10.46 23.25
N GLY A 121 1.21 -9.80 23.12
CA GLY A 121 1.03 -8.61 22.28
C GLY A 121 0.57 -8.89 20.84
N LYS A 122 0.76 -7.92 19.92
CA LYS A 122 0.29 -8.01 18.53
C LYS A 122 1.15 -8.94 17.68
N TYR A 123 0.51 -9.76 16.85
CA TYR A 123 1.18 -10.69 15.92
C TYR A 123 0.46 -10.74 14.58
N TRP A 124 1.14 -11.28 13.56
CA TRP A 124 0.55 -11.47 12.24
C TRP A 124 -0.35 -12.71 12.21
N THR A 125 -1.61 -12.52 11.87
CA THR A 125 -2.57 -13.61 11.67
C THR A 125 -2.98 -13.70 10.21
N LYS A 126 -3.01 -14.92 9.66
CA LYS A 126 -3.49 -15.16 8.30
C LYS A 126 -4.99 -14.89 8.22
N LEU A 127 -5.38 -13.95 7.36
CA LEU A 127 -6.77 -13.60 7.09
C LEU A 127 -7.35 -14.48 5.97
N ASN A 128 -6.67 -14.52 4.82
CA ASN A 128 -7.18 -15.20 3.63
C ASN A 128 -6.08 -15.52 2.61
N SER A 129 -6.43 -16.24 1.54
CA SER A 129 -5.59 -16.45 0.37
C SER A 129 -6.38 -16.32 -0.93
N LEU A 130 -5.82 -15.61 -1.91
CA LEU A 130 -6.40 -15.39 -3.23
C LEU A 130 -5.60 -16.11 -4.31
N GLN A 131 -6.27 -16.60 -5.35
CA GLN A 131 -5.62 -17.29 -6.45
C GLN A 131 -5.00 -16.30 -7.45
N LEU A 132 -3.68 -16.33 -7.63
CA LEU A 132 -2.97 -15.42 -8.56
C LEU A 132 -3.42 -15.58 -10.00
N ASN A 133 -3.69 -16.81 -10.44
CA ASN A 133 -4.11 -17.06 -11.81
C ASN A 133 -5.49 -16.44 -12.10
N THR A 134 -6.31 -16.22 -11.06
CA THR A 134 -7.62 -15.59 -11.18
C THR A 134 -7.50 -14.07 -11.19
N LEU A 135 -6.79 -13.48 -10.23
CA LEU A 135 -6.81 -12.03 -9.97
C LEU A 135 -5.53 -11.28 -10.36
N GLY A 136 -4.42 -11.97 -10.60
CA GLY A 136 -3.11 -11.37 -10.83
C GLY A 136 -2.45 -10.88 -9.53
N TYR A 137 -1.74 -9.76 -9.58
CA TYR A 137 -0.89 -9.26 -8.49
C TYR A 137 -1.46 -7.99 -7.83
N PRO A 138 -1.27 -7.80 -6.52
CA PRO A 138 -1.71 -6.58 -5.87
C PRO A 138 -0.86 -5.38 -6.33
N VAL A 139 -1.54 -4.32 -6.78
CA VAL A 139 -0.91 -3.08 -7.25
C VAL A 139 -1.26 -1.87 -6.38
N GLY A 140 -2.37 -1.91 -5.64
CA GLY A 140 -2.77 -0.81 -4.78
C GLY A 140 -3.91 -1.15 -3.84
N VAL A 141 -4.32 -0.16 -3.06
CA VAL A 141 -5.33 -0.29 -2.00
C VAL A 141 -6.34 0.84 -2.14
N THR A 142 -7.61 0.57 -1.90
CA THR A 142 -8.71 1.56 -1.89
C THR A 142 -9.46 1.50 -0.57
N ASN A 143 -9.93 2.64 -0.06
CA ASN A 143 -10.89 2.73 1.04
C ASN A 143 -10.53 1.83 2.24
N GLU A 144 -9.24 1.79 2.58
CA GLU A 144 -8.68 1.07 3.75
C GLU A 144 -8.99 -0.44 3.85
N THR A 145 -9.54 -1.06 2.80
CA THR A 145 -10.02 -2.45 2.85
C THR A 145 -9.95 -3.18 1.52
N GLY A 146 -10.11 -2.46 0.40
CA GLY A 146 -10.12 -3.04 -0.94
C GLY A 146 -8.72 -3.17 -1.52
N LEU A 147 -8.41 -4.34 -2.10
CA LEU A 147 -7.15 -4.60 -2.79
C LEU A 147 -7.36 -4.50 -4.30
N ILE A 148 -6.59 -3.65 -4.97
CA ILE A 148 -6.59 -3.60 -6.43
C ILE A 148 -5.56 -4.60 -6.95
N MET A 149 -6.06 -5.50 -7.78
CA MET A 149 -5.30 -6.56 -8.42
C MET A 149 -5.14 -6.26 -9.90
N ARG A 150 -3.93 -6.46 -10.43
CA ARG A 150 -3.59 -6.33 -11.85
C ARG A 150 -3.29 -7.70 -12.42
N LYS A 151 -4.04 -8.10 -13.44
CA LYS A 151 -3.80 -9.32 -14.21
C LYS A 151 -3.40 -8.97 -15.64
N LEU A 152 -2.32 -9.58 -16.11
CA LEU A 152 -1.99 -9.58 -17.53
C LEU A 152 -2.73 -10.74 -18.22
N ASP A 153 -3.41 -10.42 -19.31
CA ASP A 153 -4.15 -11.36 -20.16
C ASP A 153 -3.70 -11.16 -21.62
N GLY A 154 -2.62 -11.85 -22.00
CA GLY A 154 -1.91 -11.58 -23.24
C GLY A 154 -1.32 -10.17 -23.25
N GLN A 155 -1.76 -9.34 -24.20
CA GLN A 155 -1.35 -7.93 -24.32
C GLN A 155 -2.24 -6.99 -23.48
N PHE A 156 -3.36 -7.48 -22.97
CA PHE A 156 -4.31 -6.67 -22.22
C PHE A 156 -3.99 -6.69 -20.73
N THR A 157 -4.25 -5.56 -20.06
CA THR A 157 -4.20 -5.46 -18.60
C THR A 157 -5.62 -5.32 -18.06
N GLN A 158 -5.98 -6.21 -17.13
CA GLN A 158 -7.25 -6.15 -16.41
C GLN A 158 -7.00 -5.78 -14.96
N PHE A 159 -7.88 -4.95 -14.40
CA PHE A 159 -7.87 -4.58 -13.01
C PHE A 159 -9.10 -5.16 -12.29
N PHE A 160 -8.90 -5.61 -11.06
CA PHE A 160 -9.95 -6.11 -10.20
C PHE A 160 -9.89 -5.41 -8.85
N LEU A 161 -11.04 -5.06 -8.30
CA LEU A 161 -11.18 -4.71 -6.90
C LEU A 161 -11.59 -5.97 -6.14
N CYS A 162 -10.78 -6.39 -5.20
CA CYS A 162 -11.01 -7.57 -4.37
C CYS A 162 -11.25 -7.16 -2.91
N ASP A 163 -12.27 -7.75 -2.30
CA ASP A 163 -12.45 -7.76 -0.85
C ASP A 163 -11.69 -8.97 -0.27
N PRO A 164 -10.63 -8.73 0.51
CA PRO A 164 -9.80 -9.82 1.04
C PRO A 164 -10.52 -10.64 2.12
N SER A 165 -11.63 -10.18 2.66
CA SER A 165 -12.37 -10.87 3.74
C SER A 165 -13.25 -12.01 3.27
N ASN A 166 -13.85 -11.88 2.09
CA ASN A 166 -14.82 -12.83 1.54
C ASN A 166 -14.46 -13.31 0.13
N GLN A 167 -13.31 -12.88 -0.42
CA GLN A 167 -12.84 -13.19 -1.77
C GLN A 167 -13.75 -12.70 -2.90
N ASN A 168 -14.74 -11.85 -2.61
CA ASN A 168 -15.53 -11.23 -3.65
C ASN A 168 -14.66 -10.26 -4.43
N TYR A 169 -14.79 -10.29 -5.76
CA TYR A 169 -14.08 -9.39 -6.64
C TYR A 169 -14.98 -8.89 -7.75
N ARG A 170 -14.68 -7.69 -8.23
CA ARG A 170 -15.30 -7.12 -9.43
C ARG A 170 -14.23 -6.56 -10.35
N ARG A 171 -14.46 -6.65 -11.65
CA ARG A 171 -13.60 -6.01 -12.65
C ARG A 171 -13.76 -4.50 -12.56
N LEU A 172 -12.64 -3.78 -12.65
CA LEU A 172 -12.60 -2.33 -12.79
C LEU A 172 -12.43 -1.97 -14.26
N HIS A 173 -13.18 -0.98 -14.73
CA HIS A 173 -13.06 -0.44 -16.08
C HIS A 173 -12.00 0.67 -16.08
N ILE A 174 -10.73 0.28 -16.03
CA ILE A 174 -9.59 1.20 -16.14
C ILE A 174 -9.02 1.04 -17.55
N CYS A 175 -8.97 2.15 -18.31
CA CYS A 175 -8.37 2.17 -19.63
C CYS A 175 -6.86 1.91 -19.54
N GLU A 176 -6.34 1.19 -20.54
CA GLU A 176 -4.97 0.68 -20.67
C GLU A 176 -3.89 1.39 -19.84
N ALA A 177 -3.45 0.74 -18.76
CA ALA A 177 -2.23 1.09 -18.03
C ALA A 177 -1.16 0.03 -18.32
N THR A 178 -0.46 0.20 -19.44
CA THR A 178 0.48 -0.80 -20.00
C THR A 178 1.79 -0.87 -19.23
N TYR A 179 2.27 0.24 -18.65
CA TYR A 179 3.62 0.30 -18.06
C TYR A 179 3.61 0.27 -16.53
N SER A 180 3.24 1.38 -15.89
CA SER A 180 3.11 1.51 -14.43
C SER A 180 1.74 2.05 -14.05
N CYS A 181 1.26 1.68 -12.86
CA CYS A 181 0.06 2.25 -12.28
C CYS A 181 0.32 2.50 -10.80
N ASP A 182 0.26 3.77 -10.40
CA ASP A 182 0.16 4.14 -8.99
C ASP A 182 -1.30 4.44 -8.66
N ILE A 183 -1.70 3.95 -7.50
CA ILE A 183 -3.08 4.03 -7.03
C ILE A 183 -3.09 4.84 -5.76
N HIS A 184 -3.84 5.93 -5.80
CA HIS A 184 -4.04 6.83 -4.69
C HIS A 184 -5.54 6.89 -4.37
N SER A 185 -5.87 6.81 -3.07
CA SER A 185 -7.22 7.14 -2.62
C SER A 185 -7.30 8.65 -2.50
N TYR A 186 -8.23 9.25 -3.25
CA TYR A 186 -8.55 10.66 -3.10
C TYR A 186 -9.57 10.83 -1.99
N VAL A 187 -9.29 11.72 -1.03
CA VAL A 187 -10.23 12.15 -0.01
C VAL A 187 -10.41 13.64 -0.20
N GLU A 188 -11.64 14.09 -0.45
CA GLU A 188 -11.94 15.51 -0.58
C GLU A 188 -11.61 16.22 0.73
N SER A 189 -10.74 17.23 0.64
CA SER A 189 -10.51 18.15 1.74
C SER A 189 -11.65 19.17 1.74
N LEU A 190 -12.51 19.11 2.76
CA LEU A 190 -13.57 20.11 2.98
C LEU A 190 -13.02 21.47 3.45
N VAL A 191 -11.71 21.71 3.37
CA VAL A 191 -11.13 23.01 3.71
C VAL A 191 -11.26 23.89 2.46
N PRO A 192 -12.09 24.95 2.46
CA PRO A 192 -12.14 25.88 1.35
C PRO A 192 -10.72 26.42 1.16
N VAL A 193 -10.22 26.37 -0.07
CA VAL A 193 -9.05 27.19 -0.43
C VAL A 193 -9.50 28.62 -0.18
N GLY A 194 -8.92 29.25 0.85
CA GLY A 194 -9.38 30.55 1.34
C GLY A 194 -9.59 31.53 0.19
N ALA A 195 -10.73 32.21 0.20
CA ALA A 195 -11.19 33.14 -0.81
C ALA A 195 -10.14 34.23 -1.10
N GLY A 196 -9.22 33.94 -2.02
CA GLY A 196 -8.43 34.93 -2.73
C GLY A 196 -9.19 35.33 -3.97
N HIS A 197 -9.92 36.45 -3.88
CA HIS A 197 -10.55 37.25 -4.94
C HIS A 197 -10.69 36.67 -6.36
N ASP A 198 -11.95 36.61 -6.79
CA ASP A 198 -12.47 36.50 -8.18
C ASP A 198 -11.99 35.33 -9.04
N HIS A 199 -12.71 34.21 -8.90
CA HIS A 199 -12.85 33.26 -10.00
C HIS A 199 -14.31 33.25 -10.46
N ARG A 200 -14.55 33.81 -11.65
CA ARG A 200 -15.79 33.61 -12.41
C ARG A 200 -15.98 32.11 -12.61
N VAL A 201 -17.09 31.59 -12.10
CA VAL A 201 -17.61 30.27 -12.44
C VAL A 201 -17.86 30.25 -13.94
N ILE A 202 -17.16 29.39 -14.67
CA ILE A 202 -17.57 28.99 -16.02
C ILE A 202 -18.50 27.80 -15.81
N GLU A 203 -19.79 28.05 -15.89
CA GLU A 203 -20.77 26.98 -15.98
C GLU A 203 -20.58 26.28 -17.34
N GLU A 204 -20.38 24.97 -17.30
CA GLU A 204 -20.33 24.14 -18.48
C GLU A 204 -21.75 24.07 -19.06
N GLU A 205 -21.91 24.66 -20.24
CA GLU A 205 -23.18 24.71 -20.96
C GLU A 205 -23.56 23.27 -21.35
N VAL A 206 -24.59 22.74 -20.68
CA VAL A 206 -25.24 21.49 -21.08
C VAL A 206 -25.91 21.75 -22.44
N LEU A 207 -25.27 21.30 -23.52
CA LEU A 207 -25.92 21.22 -24.82
C LEU A 207 -26.91 20.05 -24.80
N SER A 208 -28.18 20.38 -24.59
CA SER A 208 -29.33 19.54 -24.89
C SER A 208 -29.58 19.48 -26.40
N GLU A 209 -29.62 18.25 -26.92
CA GLU A 209 -30.39 17.72 -28.07
C GLU A 209 -30.21 18.32 -29.48
N VAL A 210 -29.93 17.44 -30.46
CA VAL A 210 -30.97 16.84 -31.33
C VAL A 210 -30.63 15.38 -31.62
#